data_AF-A0A819U281-F1
#
_entry.id   AF-A0A819U281-F1
#
_cell.length_a   1.000
_cell.length_b   1.000
_cell.length_c   1.000
_cell.angle_alpha   90.00
_cell.angle_beta   90.00
_cell.angle_gamma   90.00
#
_symmetry.space_group_name_H-M   'P 1'
#
loop_
_entity.id
_entity.type
_entity.pdbx_description
1 polymer ?
#
loop_
_entity_poly.entity_id
_entity_poly.type
_entity_poly.pdbx_seq_one_letter_code
_entity_poly.pdbx_strand_id
1 'polypeptide(L)'
;MDNYEYMNKSSINEDLICEICKNPFIDPVILPSPCEQTFCLKCIQSNLENHSNNCLKCNKKSLSNTDLKNESPILRNMLGK
;
A
#
# COMPACT_ATOMS: atom_id res chain seq x y z
N MET A 1 -1.36 24.07 23.57
CA MET A 1 -0.17 23.31 23.13
C MET A 1 -0.66 21.89 22.99
N ASP A 2 -1.12 21.56 21.78
CA ASP A 2 -1.87 20.32 21.56
C ASP A 2 -0.94 19.12 21.77
N ASN A 3 -1.30 18.29 22.75
CA ASN A 3 -0.65 17.01 23.00
C ASN A 3 -1.06 16.08 21.86
N TYR A 4 -0.23 16.00 20.81
CA TYR A 4 -0.31 14.90 19.88
C TYR A 4 0.21 13.66 20.61
N GLU A 5 -0.71 12.86 21.14
CA GLU A 5 -0.42 11.55 21.68
C GLU A 5 0.17 10.72 20.54
N TYR A 6 1.49 10.52 20.56
CA TYR A 6 2.18 9.68 19.59
C TYR A 6 1.66 8.25 19.80
N MET A 7 0.68 7.86 18.98
CA MET A 7 0.25 6.47 18.84
C MET A 7 1.51 5.62 18.66
N ASN A 8 1.71 4.69 19.58
CA ASN A 8 2.90 3.85 19.60
C ASN A 8 2.97 3.08 18.27
N LYS A 9 3.99 3.34 17.45
CA LYS A 9 4.10 2.72 16.12
C LYS A 9 4.08 1.19 16.17
N SER A 10 4.45 0.59 17.31
CA SER A 10 4.43 -0.85 17.55
C SER A 10 3.04 -1.42 17.87
N SER A 11 2.01 -0.59 18.10
CA SER A 11 0.63 -1.05 18.28
C SER A 11 -0.16 -1.12 16.97
N ILE A 12 0.41 -0.68 15.86
CA ILE A 12 -0.21 -0.78 14.54
C ILE A 12 0.12 -2.15 13.97
N ASN A 13 -0.90 -2.90 13.54
CA ASN A 13 -0.70 -4.19 12.88
C ASN A 13 0.19 -4.00 11.63
N GLU A 14 1.30 -4.74 11.57
CA GLU A 14 2.24 -4.71 10.45
C GLU A 14 1.58 -5.06 9.10
N ASP A 15 0.50 -5.86 9.13
CA ASP A 15 -0.31 -6.18 7.95
C ASP A 15 -1.02 -4.96 7.33
N LEU A 16 -1.10 -3.85 8.07
CA LEU A 16 -1.73 -2.60 7.62
C LEU A 16 -0.70 -1.54 7.17
N ILE A 17 0.58 -1.91 7.11
CA ILE A 17 1.67 -1.01 6.77
C ILE A 17 2.09 -1.16 5.31
N CYS A 18 2.21 -0.03 4.62
CA CYS A 18 2.76 0.00 3.28
C CYS A 18 4.27 -0.24 3.28
N GLU A 19 4.71 -1.23 2.52
CA GLU A 19 6.12 -1.60 2.42
C GLU A 19 7.00 -0.54 1.76
N ILE A 20 6.42 0.41 0.99
CA ILE A 20 7.14 1.49 0.32
C ILE A 20 7.37 2.68 1.28
N CYS A 21 6.29 3.21 1.88
CA CYS A 21 6.40 4.41 2.73
C CYS A 21 6.53 4.10 4.23
N LYS A 22 6.41 2.84 4.65
CA LYS A 22 6.50 2.37 6.05
C LYS A 22 5.53 3.09 7.00
N ASN A 23 4.35 3.40 6.48
CA ASN A 23 3.21 4.02 7.17
C ASN A 23 1.91 3.23 6.88
N PRO A 24 0.84 3.39 7.68
CA PRO A 24 -0.45 2.78 7.40
C PRO A 24 -0.98 3.11 5.99
N PHE A 25 -1.73 2.18 5.39
CA PHE A 25 -2.22 2.36 4.03
C PHE A 25 -3.11 3.61 3.85
N ILE A 26 -2.83 4.35 2.77
CA ILE A 26 -3.65 5.46 2.28
C ILE A 26 -4.11 5.09 0.88
N ASP A 27 -5.42 4.98 0.70
CA ASP A 27 -6.06 4.50 -0.53
C ASP A 27 -5.39 3.20 -1.02
N PRO A 28 -5.48 2.11 -0.23
CA PRO A 28 -4.80 0.86 -0.54
C PRO A 28 -5.24 0.28 -1.88
N VAL A 29 -4.29 -0.19 -2.66
CA VAL A 29 -4.53 -0.95 -3.89
C VAL A 29 -3.76 -2.25 -3.86
N ILE A 30 -4.36 -3.28 -4.45
CA ILE A 30 -3.84 -4.63 -4.50
C ILE A 30 -3.26 -4.88 -5.89
N LEU A 31 -2.02 -5.38 -5.93
CA LEU A 31 -1.40 -5.82 -7.17
C LEU A 31 -2.11 -7.07 -7.72
N PRO A 32 -2.27 -7.17 -9.06
CA PRO A 32 -2.88 -8.33 -9.68
C PRO A 32 -2.05 -9.59 -9.44
N SER A 33 -2.72 -10.75 -9.45
CA SER A 33 -2.10 -12.07 -9.35
C SER A 33 -0.91 -12.21 -10.33
N PRO A 34 0.20 -12.84 -9.92
CA PRO A 34 0.41 -13.60 -8.68
C PRO A 34 0.95 -12.77 -7.49
N CYS A 35 1.05 -11.44 -7.59
CA CYS A 35 1.71 -10.65 -6.56
C CYS A 35 0.87 -10.48 -5.29
N GLU A 36 -0.39 -10.05 -5.47
CA GLU A 36 -1.41 -9.91 -4.40
C GLU A 36 -0.94 -9.09 -3.17
N GLN A 37 0.05 -8.21 -3.38
CA GLN A 37 0.55 -7.30 -2.36
C GLN A 37 -0.26 -6.01 -2.34
N THR A 38 -0.42 -5.43 -1.16
CA THR A 38 -1.14 -4.16 -0.96
C THR A 38 -0.15 -3.01 -0.79
N PHE A 39 -0.43 -1.88 -1.45
CA PHE A 39 0.34 -0.64 -1.33
C PHE A 39 -0.59 0.57 -1.30
N CYS A 40 -0.11 1.72 -0.83
CA CYS A 40 -0.83 2.97 -1.07
C CYS A 40 -0.85 3.28 -2.57
N LEU A 41 -1.97 3.78 -3.09
CA LEU A 41 -2.13 4.14 -4.50
C LEU A 41 -0.98 5.01 -5.02
N LYS A 42 -0.68 6.11 -4.33
CA LYS A 42 0.39 7.03 -4.73
C LYS A 42 1.77 6.36 -4.67
N CYS A 43 2.00 5.50 -3.68
CA CYS A 43 3.28 4.84 -3.52
C CYS A 43 3.57 3.86 -4.67
N ILE A 44 2.58 3.06 -5.06
CA ILE A 44 2.79 2.13 -6.17
C ILE A 44 2.89 2.86 -7.51
N GLN A 45 2.12 3.93 -7.73
CA GLN A 45 2.22 4.75 -8.94
C GLN A 45 3.63 5.32 -9.11
N SER A 46 4.17 6.00 -8.08
CA SER A 46 5.54 6.53 -8.13
C SER A 46 6.58 5.42 -8.25
N ASN A 47 6.35 4.25 -7.67
CA ASN A 47 7.24 3.11 -7.83
C ASN A 47 7.28 2.60 -9.28
N LEU A 48 6.12 2.46 -9.92
CA LEU A 48 6.02 2.02 -11.32
C LEU A 48 6.68 3.02 -12.28
N GLU A 49 6.50 4.32 -12.03
CA GLU A 49 7.18 5.38 -12.79
C GLU A 49 8.71 5.30 -12.66
N ASN A 50 9.23 5.08 -11.45
CA ASN A 50 10.68 5.03 -11.20
C ASN A 50 11.34 3.71 -11.62
N HIS A 51 10.59 2.60 -11.67
CA HIS A 51 11.12 1.26 -11.91
C HIS A 51 10.65 0.63 -13.22
N SER A 52 10.33 1.45 -14.23
CA SER A 52 9.92 0.99 -15.57
C SER A 52 8.75 0.00 -15.53
N ASN A 53 7.72 0.31 -14.74
CA ASN A 53 6.52 -0.49 -14.57
C ASN A 53 6.77 -1.90 -14.01
N ASN A 54 7.80 -2.06 -13.18
CA ASN A 54 8.12 -3.32 -12.51
C ASN A 54 7.72 -3.30 -11.03
N CYS A 55 7.12 -4.39 -10.56
CA CYS A 55 6.89 -4.58 -9.12
C CYS A 55 8.18 -4.98 -8.41
N LEU A 56 8.54 -4.29 -7.33
CA LEU A 56 9.73 -4.60 -6.52
C LEU A 56 9.66 -5.92 -5.74
N LYS A 57 8.46 -6.44 -5.45
CA LYS A 57 8.28 -7.67 -4.66
C LYS A 57 8.27 -8.94 -5.51
N CYS A 58 7.57 -8.91 -6.65
CA CYS A 58 7.38 -10.09 -7.49
C CYS A 58 8.11 -10.02 -8.84
N ASN A 59 8.82 -8.91 -9.14
CA ASN A 59 9.46 -8.65 -10.43
C ASN A 59 8.50 -8.74 -11.64
N LYS A 60 7.18 -8.65 -11.42
CA LYS A 60 6.20 -8.58 -12.50
C LYS A 60 6.46 -7.31 -13.31
N LYS A 61 6.63 -7.49 -14.61
CA LYS A 61 6.92 -6.42 -15.57
C LYS A 61 5.62 -5.90 -16.18
N SER A 62 5.67 -4.67 -16.69
CA SER A 62 4.56 -4.04 -17.41
C SER A 62 3.28 -3.86 -16.59
N LEU A 63 3.42 -3.57 -15.29
CA LEU A 63 2.29 -3.16 -14.45
C LEU A 63 1.86 -1.74 -14.81
N SER A 64 0.62 -1.61 -15.27
CA SER A 64 -0.02 -0.31 -15.47
C SER A 64 -0.88 0.05 -14.26
N ASN A 65 -1.12 1.35 -14.07
CA ASN A 65 -2.07 1.85 -13.08
C ASN A 65 -3.49 1.28 -13.26
N THR A 66 -3.84 0.87 -14.48
CA THR A 66 -5.11 0.22 -14.80
C THR A 66 -5.22 -1.20 -14.26
N ASP A 67 -4.09 -1.85 -13.97
CA ASP A 67 -4.07 -3.24 -13.50
C ASP A 67 -4.23 -3.34 -11.97
N LEU A 68 -4.19 -2.20 -11.28
CA LEU A 68 -4.33 -2.09 -9.84
C LEU A 68 -5.79 -2.31 -9.46
N LYS A 69 -6.03 -3.24 -8.53
CA LYS A 69 -7.36 -3.49 -7.98
C LYS A 69 -7.55 -2.69 -6.70
N ASN A 70 -8.76 -2.22 -6.46
CA ASN A 70 -9.10 -1.62 -5.16
C ASN A 70 -8.98 -2.66 -4.03
N GLU A 71 -8.77 -2.18 -2.82
CA GLU A 71 -8.78 -2.99 -1.63
C GLU A 71 -10.11 -3.72 -1.41
N SER A 72 -10.09 -4.76 -0.57
CA SER A 72 -11.31 -5.34 -0.06
C SER A 72 -11.99 -4.39 0.95
N PRO A 73 -13.33 -4.37 1.04
CA PRO A 73 -14.04 -3.58 2.06
C PRO A 73 -13.61 -3.90 3.50
N ILE A 74 -13.15 -5.13 3.73
CA ILE A 74 -12.64 -5.58 5.03
C ILE A 74 -11.37 -4.79 5.39
N LEU A 75 -10.43 -4.64 4.45
CA LEU A 75 -9.21 -3.88 4.69
C LEU A 75 -9.51 -2.41 4.96
N ARG A 76 -10.47 -1.83 4.22
CA ARG A 76 -10.95 -0.47 4.47
C ARG A 76 -11.51 -0.30 5.89
N ASN A 77 -12.35 -1.22 6.34
CA ASN A 77 -12.89 -1.20 7.70
C ASN A 77 -11.78 -1.34 8.76
N MET A 78 -10.79 -2.20 8.53
CA MET A 78 -9.63 -2.37 9.42
C MET A 78 -8.77 -1.11 9.54
N LEU A 79 -8.73 -0.26 8.50
CA LEU A 79 -8.04 1.03 8.53
C LEU A 79 -8.86 2.13 9.22
N GLY A 80 -10.10 1.84 9.64
CA GLY A 80 -10.99 2.80 10.30
C GLY A 80 -11.45 3.93 9.39
N LYS A 81 -11.57 3.67 8.08
CA LYS A 81 -11.94 4.65 7.03
C LYS A 81 -13.26 4.32 6.34
#